data_AF-A0AAD7UPJ1-F1
#
_entry.id   AF-A0AAD7UPJ1-F1
#
_cell.length_a   1.000
_cell.length_b   1.000
_cell.length_c   1.000
_cell.angle_alpha   90.00
_cell.angle_beta   90.00
_cell.angle_gamma   90.00
#
_symmetry.space_group_name_H-M   'P 1'
#
loop_
_entity.id
_entity.type
_entity.pdbx_description
1 polymer ?
#
loop_
_entity_poly.entity_id
_entity_poly.type
_entity_poly.pdbx_seq_one_letter_code
_entity_poly.pdbx_strand_id
1 'polypeptide(L)'
;MVVRVAWVAGASSGLCLCLWAWRRRVLQMVEEERRLRLEERRGRTRAEIALRNFKKSERSGFLPVAKIGVLRTPFVKRAGTPRQGGVCPTSRGVVELEAPVTASSLEGLEGFSFVWVVFEFHASTESRRVASKVSPPRGYGKKVGWVATRSPHRANPLGLSLVRLDRVDSRRLRLEVSGVDACDGTPVLDVKPWVPWDAPFETPRVPEWVSRQDSLRETSWSPEAASQLEELAALATHYEGDVEGARRAIGELLVQDPRNNRARNSRATAAYRIEFGGTD
;
A
#
# COMPACT_ATOMS: atom_id res chain seq x y z
N MET A 1 -40.65 -4.15 14.95
CA MET A 1 -41.88 -3.37 14.72
C MET A 1 -42.48 -3.82 13.40
N VAL A 2 -43.56 -4.61 13.43
CA VAL A 2 -44.20 -5.14 12.21
C VAL A 2 -45.21 -4.10 11.74
N VAL A 3 -44.90 -3.38 10.67
CA VAL A 3 -45.85 -2.45 10.04
C VAL A 3 -46.75 -3.26 9.11
N ARG A 4 -48.00 -3.47 9.51
CA ARG A 4 -49.06 -4.00 8.64
C ARG A 4 -49.64 -2.83 7.83
N VAL A 5 -49.42 -2.84 6.53
CA VAL A 5 -50.06 -1.88 5.60
C VAL A 5 -51.31 -2.54 5.04
N ALA A 6 -52.48 -2.00 5.37
CA ALA A 6 -53.77 -2.40 4.81
C ALA A 6 -53.89 -1.90 3.37
N TRP A 7 -54.37 -2.76 2.47
CA TRP A 7 -54.66 -2.41 1.08
C TRP A 7 -55.96 -1.60 1.02
N VAL A 8 -55.88 -0.37 0.51
CA VAL A 8 -57.06 0.39 0.06
C VAL A 8 -57.17 0.18 -1.46
N ALA A 9 -58.22 -0.52 -1.89
CA ALA A 9 -58.49 -0.76 -3.30
C ALA A 9 -59.00 0.53 -3.94
N GLY A 10 -58.14 1.22 -4.71
CA GLY A 10 -58.55 2.42 -5.46
C GLY A 10 -57.42 3.31 -6.00
N ALA A 11 -56.21 2.80 -6.23
CA ALA A 11 -55.11 3.61 -6.79
C ALA A 11 -54.87 3.29 -8.27
N SER A 12 -54.82 4.34 -9.08
CA SER A 12 -54.46 4.36 -10.50
C SER A 12 -53.15 3.60 -10.77
N SER A 13 -53.10 2.90 -11.92
CA SER A 13 -52.06 1.92 -12.29
C SER A 13 -50.61 2.42 -12.15
N GLY A 14 -50.36 3.72 -12.27
CA GLY A 14 -49.04 4.33 -12.07
C GLY A 14 -48.55 4.35 -10.60
N LEU A 15 -49.43 4.54 -9.62
CA LEU A 15 -49.09 4.55 -8.19
C LEU A 15 -48.74 3.15 -7.67
N CYS A 16 -49.43 2.12 -8.18
CA CYS A 16 -49.14 0.71 -7.87
C CYS A 16 -47.75 0.28 -8.36
N LEU A 17 -47.33 0.71 -9.56
CA LEU A 17 -46.00 0.43 -10.11
C LEU A 17 -44.89 1.12 -9.31
N CYS A 18 -45.09 2.38 -8.91
CA CYS A 18 -44.14 3.12 -8.07
C CYS A 18 -43.98 2.50 -6.67
N LEU A 19 -45.08 2.11 -6.02
CA LEU A 19 -45.06 1.43 -4.72
C LEU A 19 -44.42 0.03 -4.80
N TRP A 20 -44.68 -0.71 -5.88
CA TRP A 20 -44.03 -2.01 -6.13
C TRP A 20 -42.53 -1.86 -6.36
N ALA A 21 -42.11 -0.88 -7.17
CA ALA A 21 -40.70 -0.60 -7.42
C ALA A 21 -39.97 -0.14 -6.15
N TRP A 22 -40.60 0.73 -5.34
CA TRP A 22 -40.06 1.16 -4.05
C TRP A 22 -39.93 -0.01 -3.06
N ARG A 23 -40.98 -0.82 -2.91
CA ARG A 23 -40.96 -2.02 -2.04
C ARG A 23 -39.88 -3.01 -2.46
N ARG A 24 -39.71 -3.25 -3.77
CA ARG A 24 -38.65 -4.12 -4.30
C ARG A 24 -37.26 -3.58 -3.96
N ARG A 25 -37.07 -2.27 -4.07
CA ARG A 25 -35.81 -1.58 -3.74
C ARG A 25 -35.49 -1.67 -2.23
N VAL A 26 -36.49 -1.45 -1.37
CA VAL A 26 -36.35 -1.60 0.10
C VAL A 26 -36.02 -3.04 0.49
N LEU A 27 -36.68 -4.03 -0.12
CA LEU A 27 -36.37 -5.44 0.14
C LEU A 27 -34.95 -5.81 -0.27
N GLN A 28 -34.48 -5.34 -1.43
CA GLN A 28 -33.09 -5.51 -1.88
C GLN A 28 -32.09 -4.91 -0.89
N MET A 29 -32.36 -3.70 -0.38
CA MET A 29 -31.50 -3.06 0.63
C MET A 29 -31.42 -3.89 1.92
N VAL A 30 -32.55 -4.42 2.41
CA VAL A 30 -32.57 -5.27 3.62
C VAL A 30 -31.84 -6.60 3.40
N GLU A 31 -31.94 -7.19 2.21
CA GLU A 31 -31.26 -8.43 1.85
C GLU A 31 -29.74 -8.22 1.74
N GLU A 32 -29.32 -7.10 1.15
CA GLU A 32 -27.92 -6.69 1.08
C GLU A 32 -27.34 -6.41 2.47
N GLU A 33 -28.07 -5.71 3.35
CA GLU A 33 -27.68 -5.46 4.74
C GLU A 33 -27.55 -6.77 5.55
N ARG A 34 -28.46 -7.73 5.35
CA ARG A 34 -28.37 -9.07 5.97
C ARG A 34 -27.15 -9.84 5.46
N ARG A 35 -26.84 -9.76 4.17
CA ARG A 35 -25.66 -10.40 3.57
C ARG A 35 -24.38 -9.83 4.17
N LEU A 36 -24.26 -8.50 4.26
CA LEU A 36 -23.10 -7.83 4.87
C LEU A 36 -22.89 -8.25 6.34
N ARG A 37 -23.96 -8.31 7.14
CA ARG A 37 -23.89 -8.82 8.53
C ARG A 37 -23.47 -10.28 8.64
N LEU A 38 -23.88 -11.12 7.69
CA LEU A 38 -23.48 -12.53 7.65
C LEU A 38 -22.00 -12.68 7.28
N GLU A 39 -21.50 -11.88 6.34
CA GLU A 39 -20.09 -11.83 5.97
C GLU A 39 -19.22 -11.33 7.13
N GLU A 40 -19.64 -10.28 7.84
CA GLU A 40 -18.99 -9.78 9.05
C GLU A 40 -18.88 -10.87 10.13
N ARG A 41 -19.98 -11.57 10.43
CA ARG A 41 -19.99 -12.69 11.38
C ARG A 41 -19.05 -13.82 10.96
N ARG A 42 -19.04 -14.17 9.67
CA ARG A 42 -18.15 -15.22 9.13
C ARG A 42 -16.68 -14.81 9.21
N GLY A 43 -16.36 -13.55 8.91
CA GLY A 43 -15.01 -12.99 9.06
C GLY A 43 -14.53 -13.09 10.51
N ARG A 44 -15.38 -12.68 11.46
CA ARG A 44 -15.11 -12.78 12.90
C ARG A 44 -14.89 -14.23 13.36
N THR A 45 -15.76 -15.16 12.97
CA THR A 45 -15.61 -16.58 13.35
C THR A 45 -14.33 -17.19 12.79
N ARG A 46 -13.92 -16.85 11.55
CA ARG A 46 -12.64 -17.30 10.97
C ARG A 46 -11.44 -16.75 11.72
N ALA A 47 -11.46 -15.46 12.07
CA ALA A 47 -10.42 -14.84 12.88
C ALA A 47 -10.31 -15.48 14.27
N GLU A 48 -11.45 -15.75 14.93
CA GLU A 48 -11.50 -16.43 16.24
C GLU A 48 -10.97 -17.88 16.16
N ILE A 49 -11.30 -18.63 15.10
CA ILE A 49 -10.77 -19.99 14.88
C ILE A 49 -9.26 -19.95 14.66
N ALA A 50 -8.75 -19.01 13.86
CA ALA A 50 -7.31 -18.83 13.67
C ALA A 50 -6.60 -18.50 15.00
N LEU A 51 -7.18 -17.62 15.82
CA LEU A 51 -6.68 -17.25 17.14
C LEU A 51 -6.74 -18.41 18.16
N ARG A 52 -7.75 -19.28 18.06
CA ARG A 52 -7.90 -20.45 18.95
C ARG A 52 -6.90 -21.56 18.61
N ASN A 53 -6.60 -21.73 17.33
CA ASN A 53 -5.54 -22.64 16.88
C ASN A 53 -4.15 -22.09 17.28
N PHE A 54 -3.98 -20.76 17.32
CA PHE A 54 -2.76 -20.06 17.77
C PHE A 54 -2.43 -20.32 19.24
N LYS A 55 -3.39 -20.18 20.17
CA LYS A 55 -3.14 -20.36 21.62
C LYS A 55 -2.67 -21.76 21.99
N LYS A 56 -2.86 -22.76 21.11
CA LYS A 56 -2.39 -24.13 21.33
C LYS A 56 -0.88 -24.32 21.09
N SER A 57 -0.15 -23.34 20.53
CA SER A 57 1.28 -23.49 20.17
C SER A 57 2.27 -22.65 21.00
N GLU A 58 1.90 -22.19 22.20
CA GLU A 58 2.68 -21.28 23.09
C GLU A 58 3.98 -21.87 23.71
N ARG A 59 4.86 -22.49 22.92
CA ARG A 59 6.20 -22.93 23.39
C ARG A 59 7.38 -22.40 22.58
N SER A 60 7.17 -21.56 21.59
CA SER A 60 8.26 -20.87 20.88
C SER A 60 8.02 -19.37 20.96
N GLY A 61 9.07 -18.57 21.14
CA GLY A 61 9.01 -17.10 21.08
C GLY A 61 8.67 -16.55 19.69
N PHE A 62 7.83 -17.25 18.94
CA PHE A 62 7.39 -16.96 17.58
C PHE A 62 5.91 -16.60 17.61
N LEU A 63 5.56 -15.46 17.03
CA LEU A 63 4.18 -15.02 16.84
C LEU A 63 3.83 -15.22 15.36
N PRO A 64 2.99 -16.20 15.00
CA PRO A 64 2.54 -16.31 13.61
C PRO A 64 1.68 -15.10 13.25
N VAL A 65 2.04 -14.48 12.13
CA VAL A 65 1.32 -13.36 11.53
C VAL A 65 0.82 -13.82 10.15
N ALA A 66 -0.45 -13.63 9.87
CA ALA A 66 -1.02 -13.88 8.55
C ALA A 66 -1.06 -12.58 7.75
N LYS A 67 -0.77 -12.66 6.45
CA LYS A 67 -1.04 -11.55 5.54
C LYS A 67 -2.55 -11.34 5.40
N ILE A 68 -2.93 -10.09 5.19
CA ILE A 68 -4.30 -9.63 4.93
C ILE A 68 -4.46 -9.10 3.50
N GLY A 69 -3.41 -9.17 2.69
CA GLY A 69 -3.41 -8.69 1.32
C GLY A 69 -2.04 -8.70 0.66
N VAL A 70 -1.98 -8.12 -0.53
CA VAL A 70 -0.78 -7.96 -1.34
C VAL A 70 -0.73 -6.54 -1.89
N LEU A 71 0.43 -5.91 -1.78
CA LEU A 71 0.69 -4.59 -2.35
C LEU A 71 1.21 -4.76 -3.78
N ARG A 72 0.45 -4.22 -4.74
CA ARG A 72 0.79 -4.15 -6.16
C ARG A 72 1.44 -2.82 -6.49
N THR A 73 2.61 -2.83 -7.12
CA THR A 73 3.38 -1.62 -7.41
C THR A 73 4.09 -1.73 -8.76
N PRO A 74 4.50 -0.61 -9.37
CA PRO A 74 5.35 -0.64 -10.55
C PRO A 74 6.78 -1.15 -10.27
N PHE A 75 7.17 -1.42 -9.02
CA PHE A 75 8.54 -1.78 -8.65
C PHE A 75 8.75 -3.29 -8.62
N VAL A 76 9.03 -3.90 -9.77
CA VAL A 76 9.20 -5.37 -9.89
C VAL A 76 10.45 -5.87 -9.13
N LYS A 77 11.53 -5.08 -9.15
CA LYS A 77 12.82 -5.42 -8.52
C LYS A 77 13.16 -4.44 -7.39
N ARG A 78 13.92 -4.93 -6.41
CA ARG A 78 14.50 -4.12 -5.30
C ARG A 78 15.33 -2.94 -5.82
N ALA A 79 16.03 -3.14 -6.94
CA ALA A 79 16.78 -2.09 -7.60
C ALA A 79 15.81 -1.18 -8.35
N GLY A 80 15.76 0.10 -7.98
CA GLY A 80 14.78 1.05 -8.52
C GLY A 80 13.52 1.21 -7.67
N THR A 81 13.31 0.40 -6.64
CA THR A 81 12.29 0.71 -5.63
C THR A 81 12.72 1.96 -4.83
N PRO A 82 11.81 2.93 -4.59
CA PRO A 82 12.08 4.07 -3.73
C PRO A 82 12.61 3.61 -2.37
N ARG A 83 13.57 4.34 -1.81
CA ARG A 83 14.11 4.00 -0.48
C ARG A 83 13.11 4.28 0.64
N GLN A 84 12.24 5.26 0.43
CA GLN A 84 11.16 5.70 1.32
C GLN A 84 10.05 6.33 0.49
N GLY A 85 8.78 6.12 0.86
CA GLY A 85 7.62 6.61 0.12
C GLY A 85 7.60 8.12 -0.11
N GLY A 86 7.96 8.90 0.92
CA GLY A 86 8.00 10.37 0.85
C GLY A 86 9.04 10.94 -0.13
N VAL A 87 9.91 10.09 -0.70
CA VAL A 87 10.89 10.49 -1.73
C VAL A 87 10.27 10.47 -3.13
N CYS A 88 9.29 9.60 -3.36
CA CYS A 88 8.57 9.48 -4.62
C CYS A 88 7.07 9.51 -4.31
N PRO A 89 6.53 10.65 -3.85
CA PRO A 89 5.12 10.75 -3.43
C PRO A 89 4.13 10.45 -4.56
N THR A 90 4.55 10.54 -5.83
CA THR A 90 3.69 10.23 -6.98
C THR A 90 3.71 8.75 -7.39
N SER A 91 4.50 7.89 -6.71
CA SER A 91 4.48 6.45 -6.99
C SER A 91 3.14 5.84 -6.61
N ARG A 92 2.41 5.29 -7.60
CA ARG A 92 1.11 4.64 -7.38
C ARG A 92 1.23 3.17 -7.06
N GLY A 93 0.30 2.67 -6.27
CA GLY A 93 0.13 1.25 -5.97
C GLY A 93 -1.29 0.91 -5.56
N VAL A 94 -1.56 -0.39 -5.44
CA VAL A 94 -2.86 -0.91 -5.00
C VAL A 94 -2.64 -1.95 -3.91
N VAL A 95 -3.24 -1.74 -2.75
CA VAL A 95 -3.35 -2.77 -1.71
C VAL A 95 -4.54 -3.65 -2.07
N GLU A 96 -4.28 -4.85 -2.56
CA GLU A 96 -5.31 -5.88 -2.79
C GLU A 96 -5.49 -6.68 -1.50
N LEU A 97 -6.59 -6.44 -0.80
CA LEU A 97 -6.89 -7.08 0.48
C LEU A 97 -7.61 -8.41 0.26
N GLU A 98 -7.40 -9.33 1.19
CA GLU A 98 -7.99 -10.67 1.19
C GLU A 98 -8.54 -11.01 2.59
N ALA A 99 -9.15 -12.19 2.73
CA ALA A 99 -9.68 -12.63 4.02
C ALA A 99 -8.57 -12.61 5.11
N PRO A 100 -8.86 -12.16 6.34
CA PRO A 100 -10.20 -11.96 6.92
C PRO A 100 -10.83 -10.58 6.65
N VAL A 101 -10.21 -9.70 5.88
CA VAL A 101 -10.78 -8.37 5.57
C VAL A 101 -12.05 -8.53 4.75
N THR A 102 -13.09 -7.83 5.16
CA THR A 102 -14.39 -7.75 4.49
C THR A 102 -14.67 -6.32 4.03
N ALA A 103 -15.69 -6.11 3.19
CA ALA A 103 -16.10 -4.77 2.80
C ALA A 103 -16.46 -3.90 4.02
N SER A 104 -17.10 -4.50 5.03
CA SER A 104 -17.40 -3.82 6.31
C SER A 104 -16.16 -3.48 7.14
N SER A 105 -15.05 -4.19 6.96
CA SER A 105 -13.78 -3.87 7.63
C SER A 105 -13.16 -2.56 7.11
N LEU A 106 -13.62 -2.06 5.95
CA LEU A 106 -13.12 -0.85 5.29
C LEU A 106 -14.03 0.36 5.48
N GLU A 107 -15.17 0.20 6.14
CA GLU A 107 -16.13 1.27 6.37
C GLU A 107 -15.50 2.44 7.16
N GLY A 108 -15.64 3.66 6.64
CA GLY A 108 -15.10 4.88 7.26
C GLY A 108 -13.62 5.15 6.91
N LEU A 109 -12.94 4.24 6.21
CA LEU A 109 -11.56 4.45 5.79
C LEU A 109 -11.44 5.58 4.75
N GLU A 110 -12.48 5.80 3.95
CA GLU A 110 -12.58 6.92 2.98
C GLU A 110 -12.52 8.31 3.62
N GLY A 111 -12.70 8.42 4.94
CA GLY A 111 -12.54 9.67 5.68
C GLY A 111 -11.08 10.07 5.91
N PHE A 112 -10.12 9.19 5.63
CA PHE A 112 -8.69 9.43 5.86
C PHE A 112 -7.94 9.70 4.55
N SER A 113 -6.98 10.62 4.59
CA SER A 113 -6.10 10.89 3.43
C SER A 113 -4.81 10.08 3.42
N PHE A 114 -4.44 9.48 4.56
CA PHE A 114 -3.22 8.72 4.71
C PHE A 114 -3.44 7.48 5.57
N VAL A 115 -2.73 6.42 5.22
CA VAL A 115 -2.72 5.17 5.98
C VAL A 115 -1.30 4.67 6.16
N TRP A 116 -1.03 4.07 7.31
CA TRP A 116 0.11 3.21 7.53
C TRP A 116 -0.16 1.85 6.90
N VAL A 117 0.76 1.38 6.06
CA VAL A 117 0.78 0.01 5.54
C VAL A 117 1.93 -0.73 6.22
N VAL A 118 1.59 -1.81 6.92
CA VAL A 118 2.56 -2.74 7.52
C VAL A 118 2.69 -3.94 6.59
N PHE A 119 3.92 -4.28 6.21
CA PHE A 119 4.16 -5.33 5.22
C PHE A 119 5.41 -6.14 5.54
N GLU A 120 5.60 -7.24 4.83
CA GLU A 120 6.79 -8.08 4.93
C GLU A 120 7.78 -7.78 3.79
N PHE A 121 9.07 -7.60 4.10
CA PHE A 121 10.15 -7.54 3.11
C PHE A 121 10.43 -8.93 2.49
N HIS A 122 9.44 -9.47 1.77
CA HIS A 122 9.49 -10.79 1.16
C HIS A 122 10.67 -10.97 0.18
N ALA A 123 11.06 -9.89 -0.52
CA ALA A 123 12.20 -9.90 -1.43
C ALA A 123 13.58 -9.83 -0.72
N SER A 124 13.60 -9.72 0.61
CA SER A 124 14.82 -9.70 1.43
C SER A 124 15.17 -11.08 1.98
N THR A 125 15.22 -12.08 1.10
CA THR A 125 15.40 -13.51 1.44
C THR A 125 16.81 -13.90 1.92
N GLU A 126 17.80 -13.03 1.80
CA GLU A 126 19.22 -13.38 2.04
C GLU A 126 19.67 -13.41 3.52
N SER A 127 18.86 -13.00 4.50
CA SER A 127 19.36 -12.83 5.88
C SER A 127 18.57 -13.56 6.95
N ARG A 128 18.64 -14.90 6.99
CA ARG A 128 18.45 -15.64 8.28
C ARG A 128 19.54 -15.27 9.30
N ARG A 129 20.62 -14.62 8.87
CA ARG A 129 21.65 -14.01 9.72
C ARG A 129 21.47 -12.50 9.71
N VAL A 130 20.87 -11.95 10.77
CA VAL A 130 20.77 -10.51 10.96
C VAL A 130 22.10 -10.00 11.51
N ALA A 131 22.80 -9.20 10.73
CA ALA A 131 24.02 -8.55 11.22
C ALA A 131 23.66 -7.52 12.29
N SER A 132 24.45 -7.46 13.38
CA SER A 132 24.23 -6.45 14.44
C SER A 132 24.33 -5.02 13.92
N LYS A 133 25.13 -4.79 12.87
CA LYS A 133 25.30 -3.49 12.21
C LYS A 133 25.08 -3.60 10.70
N VAL A 134 24.49 -2.58 10.12
CA VAL A 134 24.27 -2.40 8.68
C VAL A 134 24.92 -1.11 8.20
N SER A 135 25.11 -0.96 6.89
CA SER A 135 25.60 0.26 6.25
C SER A 135 24.46 0.91 5.46
N PRO A 136 23.71 1.86 6.05
CA PRO A 136 22.65 2.55 5.34
C PRO A 136 23.19 3.28 4.09
N PRO A 137 22.40 3.41 3.01
CA PRO A 137 22.80 4.17 1.82
C PRO A 137 23.19 5.62 2.14
N ARG A 138 22.48 6.28 3.05
CA ARG A 138 22.82 7.64 3.54
C ARG A 138 23.72 7.63 4.79
N GLY A 139 24.36 6.51 5.08
CA GLY A 139 25.31 6.40 6.20
C GLY A 139 26.70 6.96 5.89
N TYR A 140 26.99 7.34 4.63
CA TYR A 140 28.29 7.86 4.18
C TYR A 140 29.50 7.04 4.65
N GLY A 141 29.40 5.71 4.54
CA GLY A 141 30.44 4.77 4.97
C GLY A 141 30.35 4.32 6.43
N LYS A 142 29.47 4.91 7.24
CA LYS A 142 29.22 4.50 8.63
C LYS A 142 28.43 3.19 8.70
N LYS A 143 28.85 2.30 9.60
CA LYS A 143 28.05 1.15 10.06
C LYS A 143 27.32 1.52 11.35
N VAL A 144 26.01 1.33 11.39
CA VAL A 144 25.15 1.59 12.56
C VAL A 144 24.34 0.36 12.91
N GLY A 145 23.85 0.27 14.15
CA GLY A 145 23.01 -0.85 14.58
C GLY A 145 21.75 -0.95 13.73
N TRP A 146 21.34 -2.16 13.34
CA TRP A 146 20.19 -2.34 12.43
C TRP A 146 18.88 -1.77 13.00
N VAL A 147 18.70 -1.82 14.32
CA VAL A 147 17.54 -1.24 15.04
C VAL A 147 17.48 0.28 14.90
N ALA A 148 18.61 0.95 14.71
CA ALA A 148 18.68 2.39 14.47
C ALA A 148 18.44 2.76 12.99
N THR A 149 17.94 1.82 12.17
CA THR A 149 17.73 1.99 10.74
C THR A 149 16.40 1.42 10.28
N ARG A 150 16.00 1.78 9.05
CA ARG A 150 14.88 1.17 8.33
C ARG A 150 15.34 0.14 7.28
N SER A 151 16.47 -0.54 7.53
CA SER A 151 16.95 -1.57 6.60
C SER A 151 15.95 -2.72 6.50
N PRO A 152 15.79 -3.39 5.34
CA PRO A 152 15.01 -4.62 5.25
C PRO A 152 15.68 -5.83 5.94
N HIS A 153 16.99 -5.77 6.21
CA HIS A 153 17.75 -6.82 6.89
C HIS A 153 17.57 -6.77 8.41
N ARG A 154 16.47 -7.35 8.92
CA ARG A 154 16.05 -7.27 10.33
C ARG A 154 15.59 -8.63 10.85
N ALA A 155 15.53 -8.79 12.18
CA ALA A 155 15.06 -10.02 12.83
C ALA A 155 13.62 -10.36 12.44
N ASN A 156 12.75 -9.35 12.46
CA ASN A 156 11.42 -9.43 11.88
C ASN A 156 11.43 -8.50 10.65
N PRO A 157 11.30 -9.03 9.43
CA PRO A 157 11.41 -8.26 8.19
C PRO A 157 10.13 -7.44 7.93
N LEU A 158 9.69 -6.67 8.92
CA LEU A 158 8.52 -5.81 8.84
C LEU A 158 8.91 -4.44 8.28
N GLY A 159 8.23 -4.05 7.22
CA GLY A 159 8.21 -2.71 6.65
C GLY A 159 7.03 -1.89 7.18
N LEU A 160 7.18 -0.58 7.12
CA LEU A 160 6.17 0.40 7.53
C LEU A 160 6.26 1.60 6.61
N SER A 161 5.17 1.89 5.91
CA SER A 161 5.09 3.02 4.99
C SER A 161 3.84 3.85 5.27
N LEU A 162 4.03 5.16 5.36
CA LEU A 162 2.93 6.13 5.36
C LEU A 162 2.64 6.46 3.91
N VAL A 163 1.50 5.99 3.41
CA VAL A 163 1.07 6.20 2.03
C VAL A 163 -0.17 7.08 2.01
N ARG A 164 -0.32 7.87 0.94
CA ARG A 164 -1.56 8.59 0.68
C ARG A 164 -2.62 7.58 0.28
N LEU A 165 -3.81 7.69 0.85
CA LEU A 165 -4.99 6.93 0.45
C LEU A 165 -5.76 7.75 -0.58
N ASP A 166 -5.72 7.30 -1.84
CA ASP A 166 -6.38 8.00 -2.94
C ASP A 166 -7.82 7.53 -3.11
N ARG A 167 -8.08 6.23 -2.92
CA ARG A 167 -9.42 5.66 -3.03
C ARG A 167 -9.58 4.36 -2.26
N VAL A 168 -10.80 4.14 -1.75
CA VAL A 168 -11.25 2.87 -1.17
C VAL A 168 -12.29 2.24 -2.11
N ASP A 169 -12.01 1.03 -2.60
CA ASP A 169 -12.98 0.17 -3.30
C ASP A 169 -13.32 -1.02 -2.41
N SER A 170 -14.32 -0.83 -1.54
CA SER A 170 -14.76 -1.85 -0.59
C SER A 170 -15.37 -3.09 -1.27
N ARG A 171 -15.88 -2.96 -2.49
CA ARG A 171 -16.48 -4.09 -3.23
C ARG A 171 -15.41 -5.04 -3.76
N ARG A 172 -14.28 -4.49 -4.21
CA ARG A 172 -13.13 -5.27 -4.68
C ARG A 172 -12.08 -5.53 -3.60
N LEU A 173 -12.28 -5.01 -2.39
CA LEU A 173 -11.30 -5.04 -1.30
C LEU A 173 -9.96 -4.43 -1.74
N ARG A 174 -10.00 -3.26 -2.39
CA ARG A 174 -8.81 -2.58 -2.91
C ARG A 174 -8.66 -1.19 -2.32
N LEU A 175 -7.42 -0.83 -1.98
CA LEU A 175 -7.04 0.54 -1.63
C LEU A 175 -6.07 1.06 -2.68
N GLU A 176 -6.45 2.11 -3.39
CA GLU A 176 -5.55 2.83 -4.30
C GLU A 176 -4.73 3.81 -3.46
N VAL A 177 -3.40 3.74 -3.57
CA VAL A 177 -2.47 4.48 -2.72
C VAL A 177 -1.33 5.11 -3.52
N SER A 178 -0.82 6.23 -3.03
CA SER A 178 0.35 6.92 -3.58
C SER A 178 1.48 7.08 -2.55
N GLY A 179 2.71 7.19 -3.02
CA GLY A 179 3.92 7.22 -2.19
C GLY A 179 4.34 5.83 -1.72
N VAL A 180 4.15 4.80 -2.54
CA VAL A 180 4.60 3.43 -2.26
C VAL A 180 6.11 3.25 -2.45
N ASP A 181 6.72 2.40 -1.63
CA ASP A 181 8.18 2.15 -1.59
C ASP A 181 8.52 0.66 -1.36
N ALA A 182 7.62 -0.23 -1.74
CA ALA A 182 7.79 -1.68 -1.66
C ALA A 182 7.80 -2.31 -3.05
N CYS A 183 8.38 -3.50 -3.18
CA CYS A 183 8.34 -4.25 -4.44
C CYS A 183 6.91 -4.74 -4.74
N ASP A 184 6.61 -4.99 -6.01
CA ASP A 184 5.39 -5.68 -6.42
C ASP A 184 5.24 -7.04 -5.72
N GLY A 185 4.01 -7.42 -5.41
CA GLY A 185 3.71 -8.69 -4.75
C GLY A 185 4.01 -8.70 -3.25
N THR A 186 4.32 -7.55 -2.65
CA THR A 186 4.68 -7.46 -1.23
C THR A 186 3.50 -7.85 -0.31
N PRO A 187 3.66 -8.85 0.58
CA PRO A 187 2.60 -9.23 1.53
C PRO A 187 2.27 -8.11 2.50
N VAL A 188 1.00 -7.74 2.58
CA VAL A 188 0.48 -6.74 3.52
C VAL A 188 -0.03 -7.46 4.76
N LEU A 189 0.41 -6.99 5.92
CA LEU A 189 0.09 -7.57 7.22
C LEU A 189 -0.96 -6.75 7.97
N ASP A 190 -0.97 -5.43 7.77
CA ASP A 190 -1.91 -4.53 8.43
C ASP A 190 -2.05 -3.21 7.67
N VAL A 191 -3.19 -2.53 7.84
CA VAL A 191 -3.45 -1.17 7.36
C VAL A 191 -4.08 -0.37 8.50
N LYS A 192 -3.53 0.80 8.82
CA LYS A 192 -4.05 1.67 9.87
C LYS A 192 -4.21 3.09 9.36
N PRO A 193 -5.32 3.79 9.65
CA PRO A 193 -5.43 5.20 9.32
C PRO A 193 -4.37 6.01 10.07
N TRP A 194 -3.78 6.98 9.39
CA TRP A 194 -2.97 7.99 10.07
C TRP A 194 -3.88 8.94 10.83
N VAL A 195 -3.51 9.26 12.07
CA VAL A 195 -4.19 10.24 12.91
C VAL A 195 -3.23 11.33 13.37
N PRO A 196 -3.70 12.55 13.69
CA PRO A 196 -2.82 13.63 14.16
C PRO A 196 -1.94 13.24 15.36
N TRP A 197 -2.43 12.34 16.21
CA TRP A 197 -1.73 11.84 17.39
C TRP A 197 -0.55 10.89 17.07
N ASP A 198 -0.42 10.43 15.83
CA ASP A 198 0.78 9.72 15.36
C ASP A 198 1.96 10.68 15.19
N ALA A 199 1.67 11.97 15.00
CA ALA A 199 2.71 12.99 15.00
C ALA A 199 3.25 13.17 16.43
N PRO A 200 4.58 13.23 16.61
CA PRO A 200 5.18 13.43 17.92
C PRO A 200 4.80 14.80 18.49
N PHE A 201 4.56 14.84 19.81
CA PHE A 201 4.18 16.07 20.53
C PHE A 201 5.27 17.14 20.52
N GLU A 202 6.52 16.74 20.27
CA GLU A 202 7.69 17.62 20.15
C GLU A 202 8.43 17.37 18.83
N THR A 203 9.25 18.33 18.42
CA THR A 203 10.06 18.19 17.21
C THR A 203 11.03 17.00 17.33
N PRO A 204 10.96 16.00 16.44
CA PRO A 204 11.82 14.83 16.53
C PRO A 204 13.29 15.16 16.37
N ARG A 205 14.11 14.62 17.27
CA ARG A 205 15.56 14.60 17.07
C ARG A 205 15.92 13.47 16.11
N VAL A 206 16.53 13.84 14.99
CA VAL A 206 17.11 12.89 14.02
C VAL A 206 18.63 13.05 13.96
N PRO A 207 19.41 11.97 13.78
CA PRO A 207 20.85 12.09 13.56
C PRO A 207 21.18 12.88 12.30
N GLU A 208 22.29 13.63 12.32
CA GLU A 208 22.72 14.48 11.20
C GLU A 208 22.87 13.71 9.87
N TRP A 209 23.36 12.47 9.91
CA TRP A 209 23.51 11.62 8.72
C TRP A 209 22.16 11.20 8.09
N VAL A 210 21.05 11.33 8.82
CA VAL A 210 19.69 11.09 8.31
C VAL A 210 19.10 12.38 7.74
N SER A 211 19.28 13.50 8.43
CA SER A 211 18.76 14.82 8.03
C SER A 211 19.55 15.46 6.88
N ARG A 212 20.75 14.97 6.58
CA ARG A 212 21.54 15.44 5.46
C ARG A 212 20.76 15.25 4.15
N GLN A 213 20.46 16.37 3.51
CA GLN A 213 19.91 16.37 2.16
C GLN A 213 21.06 16.13 1.18
N ASP A 214 20.95 15.09 0.37
CA ASP A 214 21.83 14.92 -0.78
C ASP A 214 21.48 15.99 -1.82
N SER A 215 22.48 16.50 -2.55
CA SER A 215 22.24 17.36 -3.71
C SER A 215 21.43 16.57 -4.74
N LEU A 216 20.16 16.93 -4.88
CA LEU A 216 19.25 16.37 -5.87
C LEU A 216 19.84 16.58 -7.27
N ARG A 217 19.83 15.53 -8.10
CA ARG A 217 20.25 15.66 -9.50
C ARG A 217 19.14 16.28 -10.32
N GLU A 218 19.50 17.12 -11.29
CA GLU A 218 18.56 17.53 -12.32
C GLU A 218 18.27 16.36 -13.26
N THR A 219 17.00 16.17 -13.61
CA THR A 219 16.54 15.12 -14.51
C THR A 219 15.98 15.75 -15.78
N SER A 220 16.53 15.41 -16.94
CA SER A 220 16.05 15.81 -18.25
C SER A 220 15.61 14.60 -19.07
N TRP A 221 14.62 14.77 -19.93
CA TRP A 221 14.11 13.73 -20.83
C TRP A 221 14.58 14.01 -22.25
N SER A 222 15.08 12.98 -22.96
CA SER A 222 15.28 13.11 -24.41
C SER A 222 13.92 13.06 -25.14
N PRO A 223 13.83 13.54 -26.39
CA PRO A 223 12.61 13.42 -27.19
C PRO A 223 12.14 11.98 -27.34
N GLU A 224 13.06 11.03 -27.52
CA GLU A 224 12.76 9.60 -27.66
C GLU A 224 12.18 9.03 -26.36
N ALA A 225 12.80 9.36 -25.22
CA ALA A 225 12.33 8.90 -23.91
C ALA A 225 10.94 9.46 -23.56
N ALA A 226 10.64 10.70 -23.97
CA ALA A 226 9.32 11.29 -23.80
C ALA A 226 8.25 10.56 -24.63
N SER A 227 8.54 10.30 -25.91
CA SER A 227 7.63 9.56 -26.81
C SER A 227 7.39 8.12 -26.31
N GLN A 228 8.43 7.43 -25.87
CA GLN A 228 8.29 6.07 -25.31
C GLN A 228 7.46 6.06 -24.03
N LEU A 229 7.62 7.07 -23.17
CA LEU A 229 6.83 7.18 -21.95
C LEU A 229 5.34 7.35 -22.24
N GLU A 230 4.97 8.12 -23.25
CA GLU A 230 3.56 8.26 -23.66
C GLU A 230 2.95 6.91 -24.05
N GLU A 231 3.66 6.12 -24.86
CA GLU A 231 3.23 4.77 -25.26
C GLU A 231 3.13 3.82 -24.06
N LEU A 232 4.13 3.82 -23.18
CA LEU A 232 4.19 2.93 -22.03
C LEU A 232 3.18 3.31 -20.93
N ALA A 233 2.97 4.60 -20.68
CA ALA A 233 2.00 5.05 -19.69
C ALA A 233 0.56 4.73 -20.11
N ALA A 234 0.27 4.68 -21.41
CA ALA A 234 -1.01 4.19 -21.93
C ALA A 234 -1.24 2.70 -21.62
N LEU A 235 -0.16 1.92 -21.46
CA LEU A 235 -0.21 0.49 -21.14
C LEU A 235 -0.03 0.21 -19.63
N ALA A 236 0.44 1.21 -18.86
CA ALA A 236 0.76 1.06 -17.45
C ALA A 236 -0.50 0.92 -16.59
N THR A 237 -0.70 -0.26 -16.02
CA THR A 237 -1.85 -0.61 -15.17
C THR A 237 -2.01 0.29 -13.95
N HIS A 238 -0.91 0.84 -13.42
CA HIS A 238 -0.93 1.68 -12.21
C HIS A 238 -1.22 3.16 -12.48
N TYR A 239 -1.07 3.63 -13.71
CA TYR A 239 -1.24 5.03 -14.07
C TYR A 239 -2.48 5.27 -14.95
N GLU A 240 -3.09 4.22 -15.51
CA GLU A 240 -4.35 4.29 -16.27
C GLU A 240 -4.32 5.35 -17.38
N GLY A 241 -3.18 5.51 -18.06
CA GLY A 241 -2.98 6.53 -19.10
C GLY A 241 -2.54 7.91 -18.58
N ASP A 242 -2.35 8.10 -17.27
CA ASP A 242 -1.76 9.32 -16.70
C ASP A 242 -0.24 9.39 -16.95
N VAL A 243 0.11 9.85 -18.16
CA VAL A 243 1.51 10.03 -18.60
C VAL A 243 2.27 10.98 -17.68
N GLU A 244 1.67 12.10 -17.30
CA GLU A 244 2.33 13.11 -16.46
C GLU A 244 2.54 12.60 -15.02
N GLY A 245 1.62 11.78 -14.50
CA GLY A 245 1.82 11.05 -13.25
C GLY A 245 3.01 10.09 -13.32
N ALA A 246 3.08 9.26 -14.36
CA ALA A 246 4.18 8.32 -14.55
C ALA A 246 5.52 9.05 -14.73
N ARG A 247 5.53 10.13 -15.52
CA ARG A 247 6.71 10.99 -15.74
C ARG A 247 7.25 11.57 -14.45
N ARG A 248 6.35 12.09 -13.60
CA ARG A 248 6.71 12.64 -12.29
C ARG A 248 7.27 11.56 -11.38
N ALA A 249 6.65 10.39 -11.31
CA ALA A 249 7.13 9.29 -10.47
C ALA A 249 8.54 8.83 -10.88
N ILE A 250 8.78 8.65 -12.18
CA ILE A 250 10.11 8.30 -12.70
C ILE A 250 11.10 9.43 -12.42
N GLY A 251 10.72 10.70 -12.65
CA GLY A 251 11.56 11.86 -12.34
C GLY A 251 11.99 11.91 -10.87
N GLU A 252 11.02 11.83 -9.94
CA GLU A 252 11.26 11.83 -8.49
C GLU A 252 12.19 10.69 -8.05
N LEU A 253 12.03 9.50 -8.66
CA LEU A 253 12.91 8.37 -8.41
C LEU A 253 14.34 8.62 -8.90
N LEU A 254 14.51 9.15 -10.11
CA LEU A 254 15.80 9.37 -10.75
C LEU A 254 16.61 10.49 -10.10
N VAL A 255 15.95 11.54 -9.60
CA VAL A 255 16.57 12.67 -8.88
C VAL A 255 17.47 12.17 -7.73
N GLN A 256 17.12 11.05 -7.12
CA GLN A 256 17.78 10.49 -5.94
C GLN A 256 18.93 9.55 -6.24
N ASP A 257 19.23 9.34 -7.53
CA ASP A 257 20.21 8.37 -8.03
C ASP A 257 19.98 6.96 -7.42
N PRO A 258 19.16 6.12 -8.09
CA PRO A 258 18.77 4.82 -7.56
C PRO A 258 19.94 3.81 -7.51
N ARG A 259 21.12 4.17 -8.04
CA ARG A 259 22.32 3.33 -7.98
C ARG A 259 22.81 3.16 -6.54
N ASN A 260 23.52 2.07 -6.29
CA ASN A 260 24.20 1.89 -5.01
C ASN A 260 25.45 2.79 -4.91
N ASN A 261 25.89 3.09 -3.68
CA ASN A 261 27.04 3.98 -3.46
C ASN A 261 28.36 3.46 -4.07
N ARG A 262 28.53 2.15 -4.25
CA ARG A 262 29.73 1.58 -4.87
C ARG A 262 29.77 1.89 -6.38
N ALA A 263 28.64 1.77 -7.05
CA ALA A 263 28.45 2.11 -8.45
C ALA A 263 28.48 3.64 -8.68
N ARG A 264 28.12 4.46 -7.69
CA ARG A 264 28.28 5.93 -7.75
C ARG A 264 29.75 6.36 -7.84
N ASN A 265 30.68 5.61 -7.23
CA ASN A 265 32.09 5.99 -7.13
C ASN A 265 32.94 5.50 -8.32
N SER A 266 32.42 4.61 -9.17
CA SER A 266 33.06 4.32 -10.46
C SER A 266 32.89 5.52 -11.39
N ARG A 267 33.98 6.05 -11.95
CA ARG A 267 34.04 7.18 -12.92
C ARG A 267 33.31 6.93 -14.25
N ALA A 268 32.41 5.97 -14.34
CA ALA A 268 31.71 5.65 -15.58
C ALA A 268 30.48 6.56 -15.75
N THR A 269 30.48 7.26 -16.89
CA THR A 269 29.32 7.71 -17.69
C THR A 269 28.40 6.52 -18.06
N ALA A 270 28.01 5.72 -17.07
CA ALA A 270 27.35 4.45 -17.28
C ALA A 270 25.84 4.66 -17.40
N ALA A 271 25.32 4.42 -18.61
CA ALA A 271 23.93 4.05 -18.79
C ALA A 271 23.56 2.98 -17.76
N TYR A 272 22.45 3.18 -17.04
CA TYR A 272 21.95 2.24 -16.05
C TYR A 272 20.48 1.98 -16.32
N ARG A 273 20.03 0.79 -15.95
CA ARG A 273 18.68 0.29 -16.22
C ARG A 273 17.87 0.21 -14.93
N ILE A 274 16.61 0.63 -15.00
CA ILE A 274 15.63 0.45 -13.94
C ILE A 274 14.39 -0.18 -14.56
N GLU A 275 13.83 -1.17 -13.89
CA GLU A 275 12.54 -1.72 -14.29
C GLU A 275 11.41 -1.00 -13.54
N PHE A 276 10.44 -0.48 -14.28
CA PHE A 276 9.29 0.25 -13.76
C PHE A 276 8.04 -0.16 -14.53
N GLY A 277 7.00 -0.64 -13.85
CA GLY A 277 5.77 -1.10 -14.50
C GLY A 277 5.97 -2.33 -15.40
N GLY A 278 7.07 -3.07 -15.23
CA GLY A 278 7.44 -4.21 -16.07
C GLY A 278 8.18 -3.84 -17.37
N THR A 279 8.55 -2.57 -17.55
CA THR A 279 9.35 -2.09 -18.68
C THR A 279 10.70 -1.55 -18.20
N ASP A 280 11.71 -1.53 -19.09
CA ASP A 280 13.10 -1.23 -18.75
C ASP A 280 13.73 -0.02 -19.46
#